data_AF-A0A0C1FQH1-F1
#
_entry.id   AF-A0A0C1FQH1-F1
#
_cell.length_a   1.000
_cell.length_b   1.000
_cell.length_c   1.000
_cell.angle_alpha   90.00
_cell.angle_beta   90.00
_cell.angle_gamma   90.00
#
_symmetry.space_group_name_H-M   'P 1'
#
loop_
_entity.id
_entity.type
_entity.pdbx_description
1 polymer ?
#
loop_
_entity_poly.entity_id
_entity_poly.type
_entity_poly.pdbx_seq_one_letter_code
_entity_poly.pdbx_strand_id
1 'polypeptide(L)' 'MLSADFSAAASNAAEYAFRFAEIIGADLVVVNAVRLPLPSLTPAGIDYPIDNQQNLLEDALQRLNIIKNELNTEKDDL' A
#
# COMPACT_ATOMS: atom_id res chain seq x y z
N MET A 1 -12.33 -0.35 -4.47
CA MET A 1 -11.16 -0.81 -3.69
C MET A 1 -10.02 -1.08 -4.65
N LEU A 2 -8.81 -0.61 -4.33
CA LEU A 2 -7.60 -0.76 -5.14
C LEU A 2 -6.52 -1.48 -4.33
N SER A 3 -5.90 -2.49 -4.95
CA SER A 3 -4.69 -3.14 -4.43
C SER A 3 -3.47 -2.43 -5.00
N ALA A 4 -2.63 -1.87 -4.14
CA ALA A 4 -1.38 -1.24 -4.50
C ALA A 4 -0.20 -2.08 -4.01
N ASP A 5 0.69 -2.47 -4.93
CA ASP A 5 1.97 -3.13 -4.64
C ASP A 5 3.17 -2.15 -4.74
N PHE A 6 2.87 -0.85 -4.84
CA PHE A 6 3.83 0.24 -5.06
C PHE A 6 4.60 0.16 -6.39
N SER A 7 4.12 -0.62 -7.35
CA SER A 7 4.63 -0.59 -8.73
C SER A 7 4.09 0.63 -9.48
N ALA A 8 4.76 1.01 -10.56
CA ALA A 8 4.26 2.04 -11.47
C ALA A 8 2.88 1.69 -12.07
N ALA A 9 2.60 0.39 -12.26
CA ALA A 9 1.30 -0.07 -12.72
C ALA A 9 0.19 0.19 -11.68
N ALA A 10 0.49 -0.03 -10.39
CA ALA A 10 -0.43 0.30 -9.31
C ALA A 10 -0.67 1.81 -9.18
N SER A 11 0.35 2.65 -9.42
CA SER A 11 0.18 4.11 -9.44
C SER A 11 -0.80 4.55 -10.53
N ASN A 12 -0.65 4.06 -11.75
CA ASN A 12 -1.60 4.36 -12.83
C ASN A 12 -3.01 3.87 -12.49
N ALA A 13 -3.14 2.67 -11.93
CA ALA A 13 -4.42 2.14 -11.50
C ALA A 13 -5.07 2.99 -10.40
N ALA A 14 -4.27 3.63 -9.55
CA ALA A 14 -4.74 4.54 -8.52
C ALA A 14 -5.38 5.82 -9.09
N GLU A 15 -4.73 6.44 -10.07
CA GLU A 15 -5.24 7.63 -10.76
C GLU A 15 -6.61 7.35 -11.41
N TYR A 16 -6.72 6.26 -12.18
CA TYR A 16 -8.00 5.89 -12.81
C TYR A 16 -9.07 5.55 -11.78
N ALA A 17 -8.71 4.81 -10.73
CA ALA A 17 -9.65 4.46 -9.67
C ALA A 17 -10.16 5.70 -8.92
N PHE A 18 -9.30 6.69 -8.71
CA PHE A 18 -9.64 7.95 -8.07
C PHE A 18 -10.62 8.76 -8.92
N ARG A 19 -10.31 9.00 -10.20
CA ARG A 19 -11.21 9.69 -11.13
C ARG A 19 -12.56 8.99 -11.25
N PHE A 20 -12.56 7.67 -11.30
CA PHE A 20 -13.81 6.90 -11.34
C PHE A 20 -14.62 7.06 -10.06
N ALA A 21 -13.97 7.00 -8.90
CA ALA A 21 -14.59 7.20 -7.59
C ALA A 21 -15.20 8.61 -7.46
N GLU A 22 -14.53 9.64 -7.98
CA GLU A 22 -15.06 11.01 -8.02
C GLU A 22 -16.32 11.12 -8.89
N ILE A 23 -16.31 10.55 -10.09
CA ILE A 23 -17.46 10.58 -11.02
C ILE A 23 -18.70 9.97 -10.38
N ILE A 24 -18.54 8.89 -9.61
CA ILE A 24 -19.67 8.17 -8.99
C ILE A 24 -19.93 8.61 -7.55
N GLY A 25 -19.14 9.54 -7.00
CA GLY A 25 -19.24 10.00 -5.61
C GLY A 25 -19.01 8.89 -4.57
N ALA A 26 -18.08 7.97 -4.83
CA ALA A 26 -17.78 6.85 -3.94
C ALA A 26 -16.46 7.03 -3.19
N ASP A 27 -16.34 6.38 -2.03
CA ASP A 27 -15.09 6.30 -1.29
C ASP A 27 -14.09 5.34 -1.96
N LEU A 28 -12.86 5.79 -2.18
CA LEU A 28 -11.77 4.95 -2.65
C LEU A 28 -10.96 4.41 -1.48
N VAL A 29 -10.99 3.08 -1.30
CA VAL A 29 -10.12 2.37 -0.36
C VAL A 29 -8.89 1.83 -1.10
N VAL A 30 -7.69 2.26 -0.70
CA VAL A 30 -6.40 1.77 -1.20
C VAL A 30 -5.79 0.84 -0.15
N VAL A 31 -5.35 -0.35 -0.57
CA VAL A 31 -4.75 -1.35 0.33
C VAL A 31 -3.43 -1.87 -0.21
N ASN A 32 -2.53 -2.24 0.69
CA ASN A 32 -1.32 -2.98 0.37
C ASN A 32 -1.27 -4.26 1.23
N ALA A 33 -0.90 -5.38 0.61
CA ALA A 33 -0.65 -6.63 1.31
C ALA A 33 0.85 -6.77 1.54
N VAL A 34 1.30 -6.52 2.77
CA VAL A 34 2.71 -6.67 3.16
C VAL A 34 3.02 -8.16 3.34
N ARG A 35 4.02 -8.65 2.60
CA ARG A 35 4.49 -10.02 2.74
C ARG A 35 5.44 -10.11 3.94
N LEU A 36 5.01 -10.85 4.96
CA LEU A 36 5.86 -11.13 6.12
C LEU A 36 6.87 -12.24 5.80
N PRO A 37 8.11 -12.14 6.30
CA PRO A 37 9.08 -13.20 6.19
C PRO A 37 8.61 -14.44 6.96
N LEU A 38 8.74 -15.62 6.33
CA LEU A 38 8.32 -16.89 6.92
C LEU A 38 9.34 -17.33 7.99
N PRO A 39 8.88 -17.97 9.08
CA PRO A 39 9.79 -18.57 10.04
C PRO A 39 10.65 -19.64 9.35
N SER A 40 11.92 -19.72 9.75
CA SER A 40 12.87 -20.69 9.22
C SER A 40 13.23 -21.75 10.26
N LEU A 41 13.42 -22.99 9.81
CA LEU A 41 13.86 -24.08 10.67
C LEU A 41 15.39 -24.05 10.77
N THR A 42 15.91 -23.88 11.97
CA THR A 42 17.35 -23.90 12.27
C THR A 42 17.69 -25.07 13.21
N PRO A 43 18.97 -25.48 13.32
CA PRO A 43 19.39 -26.48 14.31
C PRO A 43 19.09 -26.10 15.76
N ALA A 44 18.90 -24.80 16.05
CA ALA A 44 18.58 -24.27 17.37
C ALA A 44 17.07 -24.13 17.63
N GLY A 45 16.21 -24.41 16.63
CA GLY A 45 14.75 -24.28 16.72
C GLY A 45 14.14 -23.47 15.57
N ILE A 46 12.91 -22.97 15.80
CA ILE A 46 12.22 -22.10 14.83
C ILE A 46 12.72 -20.67 15.02
N ASP A 47 13.33 -20.11 14.00
CA ASP A 47 13.75 -18.71 13.95
C ASP A 47 12.62 -17.87 13.34
N TYR A 48 12.11 -16.92 14.14
CA TYR A 48 11.10 -15.96 13.71
C TYR A 48 11.77 -14.63 13.37
N PRO A 49 11.71 -14.17 12.12
CA PRO A 49 12.22 -12.86 11.73
C PRO A 49 11.29 -11.75 12.22
N ILE A 50 11.36 -11.44 13.52
CA ILE A 50 10.54 -10.42 14.19
C ILE A 50 11.13 -9.02 13.96
N ASP A 51 12.45 -8.91 13.85
CA ASP A 51 13.20 -7.65 13.93
C ASP A 51 12.93 -6.64 12.79
N ASN A 52 12.12 -7.00 11.79
CA ASN A 52 11.79 -6.13 10.66
C ASN A 52 10.29 -5.99 10.36
N GLN A 53 9.41 -6.62 11.14
CA GLN A 53 7.97 -6.61 10.82
C GLN A 53 7.33 -5.23 11.02
N GLN A 54 7.69 -4.52 12.09
CA GLN A 54 7.20 -3.17 12.37
C GLN A 54 7.64 -2.18 11.30
N ASN A 55 8.91 -2.24 10.89
CA ASN A 55 9.45 -1.37 9.83
C ASN A 55 8.70 -1.58 8.51
N LEU A 56 8.42 -2.84 8.12
CA LEU A 56 7.67 -3.14 6.89
C LEU A 56 6.24 -2.59 6.90
N LEU A 57 5.58 -2.60 8.06
CA LEU A 57 4.24 -2.03 8.21
C LEU A 57 4.29 -0.50 8.14
N GLU A 58 5.23 0.13 8.84
CA GLU A 58 5.42 1.59 8.84
C GLU A 58 5.75 2.10 7.43
N ASP A 59 6.65 1.42 6.71
CA ASP A 59 7.01 1.74 5.32
C ASP A 59 5.79 1.67 4.40
N ALA A 60 4.99 0.62 4.53
CA ALA A 60 3.78 0.43 3.74
C ALA A 60 2.73 1.53 4.04
N LEU A 61 2.54 1.86 5.32
CA LEU A 61 1.64 2.94 5.74
C LEU A 61 2.12 4.31 5.25
N GLN A 62 3.41 4.59 5.32
CA GLN A 62 3.99 5.82 4.82
C GLN A 62 3.75 5.96 3.31
N ARG A 63 3.96 4.91 2.53
CA ARG A 63 3.67 4.91 1.09
C ARG A 63 2.20 5.06 0.76
N LEU A 64 1.31 4.41 1.51
CA LEU A 64 -0.14 4.59 1.34
C LEU A 64 -0.56 6.05 1.61
N ASN A 65 0.05 6.70 2.61
CA ASN A 65 -0.19 8.13 2.87
C ASN A 65 0.33 9.03 1.75
N ILE A 66 1.48 8.71 1.14
CA ILE A 66 1.99 9.44 -0.03
C ILE A 66 0.99 9.35 -1.18
N ILE A 67 0.55 8.14 -1.55
CA ILE A 67 -0.44 7.94 -2.63
C ILE A 67 -1.73 8.71 -2.33
N LYS A 68 -2.21 8.65 -1.08
CA LYS A 68 -3.39 9.42 -0.66
C LYS A 68 -3.19 10.93 -0.87
N ASN A 69 -2.02 11.46 -0.53
CA ASN A 69 -1.76 12.89 -0.66
C ASN A 69 -1.63 13.30 -2.13
N GLU A 70 -0.93 12.51 -2.95
CA GLU A 70 -0.79 12.74 -4.39
C GLU A 70 -2.15 12.80 -5.09
N LEU A 71 -3.03 11.82 -4.82
CA LEU A 71 -4.39 11.80 -5.38
C LEU A 71 -5.24 12.99 -4.92
N ASN A 72 -5.04 13.49 -3.71
CA ASN A 72 -5.77 14.69 -3.24
C ASN A 72 -5.22 15.99 -3.83
N THR A 73 -3.92 16.06 -4.16
CA THR A 73 -3.35 17.25 -4.82
C THR A 73 -3.83 17.34 -6.28
N GLU A 74 -3.96 16.22 -6.99
CA GLU A 74 -4.53 16.20 -8.35
C GLU A 74 -5.98 16.68 -8.41
N LYS A 75 -6.73 16.56 -7.31
CA LYS A 75 -8.09 17.09 -7.21
C LYS A 75 -8.15 18.62 -7.23
N ASP A 76 -7.12 19.31 -6.73
CA ASP A 76 -7.11 20.78 -6.64
C ASP A 76 -6.70 21.44 -7.97
N ASP A 77 -6.11 20.68 -8.89
CA ASP A 77 -5.67 21.14 -10.22
C ASP A 77 -6.72 20.94 -11.34
N LEU A 78 -7.87 20.33 -11.01
CA LEU A 78 -9.00 20.04 -11.93
C LEU A 78 -10.19 20.98 -11.70
#